data_AF-A0AAD6CJC0-F1
#
_entry.id   AF-A0AAD6CJC0-F1
#
_cell.length_a   1.000
_cell.length_b   1.000
_cell.length_c   1.000
_cell.angle_alpha   90.00
_cell.angle_beta   90.00
_cell.angle_gamma   90.00
#
_symmetry.space_group_name_H-M   'P 1'
#
loop_
_entity.id
_entity.type
_entity.pdbx_description
1 polymer ?
#
loop_
_entity_poly.entity_id
_entity_poly.type
_entity_poly.pdbx_seq_one_letter_code
_entity_poly.pdbx_strand_id
1 'polypeptide(L)'
;MESLSTAPEASSFVPIAEHQSRTPSSFYSGPPVLHYHSQRCKIVILERDLIANPVLNALRGESATANGASAQADEDEESTEVAIEGVDTWVGSEKFILYSPSASAGVSIPYPSISLHAIQRLRVPGTDTDVQGLYMQIAIPTAPSADDEEECVILTVVPTDETPAAEHTDTPPELDTSDETESPTQQLYNAVSACSNLHPDPVEPGDEDDDEDGAAKILYEGSSGNGDLPPPVAGSSGWITAENMNEFFDEDGNWIADGEPPAFPLGPGAGTVHEREEENGADENGEEDDETKWRRTE
;
A
#
# COMPACT_ATOMS: atom_id res chain seq x y z
N MET A 1 -7.46 -6.58 16.47
CA MET A 1 -8.83 -6.60 15.92
C MET A 1 -9.84 -6.21 16.99
N GLU A 2 -10.92 -5.51 16.64
CA GLU A 2 -11.97 -5.07 17.57
C GLU A 2 -13.35 -5.55 17.10
N SER A 3 -14.22 -5.97 18.04
CA SER A 3 -15.58 -6.40 17.71
C SER A 3 -16.53 -5.21 17.51
N LEU A 4 -17.39 -5.29 16.50
CA LEU A 4 -18.47 -4.35 16.22
C LEU A 4 -19.83 -5.03 16.42
N SER A 5 -20.78 -4.31 17.03
CA SER A 5 -22.18 -4.76 17.20
C SER A 5 -23.19 -3.96 16.38
N THR A 6 -22.71 -2.92 15.68
CA THR A 6 -23.52 -2.03 14.85
C THR A 6 -22.81 -1.81 13.53
N ALA A 7 -23.58 -1.72 12.45
CA ALA A 7 -23.06 -1.44 11.12
C ALA A 7 -22.34 -0.07 11.11
N PRO A 8 -21.21 0.07 10.39
CA PRO A 8 -20.65 1.39 10.09
C PRO A 8 -21.68 2.25 9.36
N GLU A 9 -21.79 3.52 9.75
CA GLU A 9 -22.66 4.46 9.04
C GLU A 9 -21.93 5.00 7.80
N ALA A 10 -22.51 4.90 6.60
CA ALA A 10 -21.88 5.47 5.40
C ALA A 10 -21.56 6.97 5.53
N SER A 11 -22.38 7.71 6.29
CA SER A 11 -22.20 9.13 6.59
C SER A 11 -21.07 9.45 7.57
N SER A 12 -20.50 8.45 8.26
CA SER A 12 -19.31 8.67 9.09
C SER A 12 -18.02 8.73 8.28
N PHE A 13 -18.09 8.47 6.96
CA PHE A 13 -16.95 8.53 6.06
C PHE A 13 -17.10 9.63 5.02
N VAL A 14 -15.96 10.14 4.53
CA VAL A 14 -15.91 10.96 3.32
C VAL A 14 -15.53 10.08 2.14
N PRO A 15 -16.32 10.01 1.06
CA PRO A 15 -15.96 9.23 -0.13
C PRO A 15 -14.62 9.68 -0.73
N ILE A 16 -13.81 8.74 -1.23
CA ILE A 16 -12.50 9.03 -1.82
C ILE A 16 -12.57 10.06 -2.96
N ALA A 17 -13.60 9.99 -3.81
CA ALA A 17 -13.80 10.97 -4.88
C ALA A 17 -14.05 12.39 -4.36
N GLU A 18 -14.80 12.52 -3.26
CA GLU A 18 -15.01 13.82 -2.61
C GLU A 18 -13.71 14.32 -1.99
N HIS A 19 -12.98 13.46 -1.28
CA HIS A 19 -11.70 13.79 -0.67
C HIS A 19 -10.66 14.25 -1.71
N GLN A 20 -10.57 13.59 -2.87
CA GLN A 20 -9.65 13.95 -3.94
C GLN A 20 -10.06 15.22 -4.71
N SER A 21 -11.34 15.56 -4.72
CA SER A 21 -11.85 16.76 -5.40
C SER A 21 -11.64 18.08 -4.64
N ARG A 22 -11.26 17.99 -3.35
CA ARG A 22 -11.11 19.15 -2.48
C ARG A 22 -9.70 19.21 -1.91
N THR A 23 -9.16 20.41 -1.78
CA THR A 23 -7.99 20.62 -0.92
C THR A 23 -8.46 20.59 0.53
N PRO A 24 -8.02 19.61 1.35
CA PRO A 24 -8.43 19.55 2.75
C PRO A 24 -7.95 20.80 3.49
N SER A 25 -8.77 21.33 4.39
CA SER A 25 -8.34 22.39 5.30
C SER A 25 -7.24 21.94 6.27
N SER A 26 -7.17 20.62 6.51
CA SER A 26 -6.14 19.93 7.29
C SER A 26 -6.09 18.48 6.81
N PHE A 27 -4.89 17.90 6.74
CA PHE A 27 -4.67 16.50 6.38
C PHE A 27 -4.74 15.55 7.59
N TYR A 28 -4.76 16.08 8.81
CA TYR A 28 -4.65 15.31 10.05
C TYR A 28 -5.92 15.34 10.90
N SER A 29 -6.94 16.09 10.47
CA SER A 29 -8.18 16.25 11.22
C SER A 29 -9.37 16.20 10.27
N GLY A 30 -10.14 15.12 10.36
CA GLY A 30 -11.31 14.91 9.55
C GLY A 30 -11.92 13.53 9.81
N PRO A 31 -13.14 13.27 9.32
CA PRO A 31 -13.67 11.91 9.28
C PRO A 31 -12.80 11.01 8.39
N PRO A 32 -12.78 9.69 8.64
CA PRO A 32 -12.05 8.74 7.81
C PRO A 32 -12.54 8.77 6.36
N VAL A 33 -11.61 8.55 5.43
CA VAL A 33 -11.92 8.50 4.00
C VAL A 33 -12.35 7.08 3.63
N LEU A 34 -13.44 6.92 2.88
CA LEU A 34 -13.87 5.63 2.35
C LEU A 34 -13.27 5.38 0.98
N HIS A 35 -12.35 4.43 0.89
CA HIS A 35 -11.68 4.04 -0.35
C HIS A 35 -12.47 3.01 -1.15
N TYR A 36 -13.13 2.07 -0.47
CA TYR A 36 -13.92 1.02 -1.12
C TYR A 36 -15.00 0.49 -0.19
N HIS A 37 -16.14 0.13 -0.77
CA HIS A 37 -17.23 -0.53 -0.06
C HIS A 37 -17.90 -1.53 -1.00
N SER A 38 -18.02 -2.78 -0.54
CA SER A 38 -18.73 -3.84 -1.25
C SER A 38 -19.65 -4.55 -0.28
N GLN A 39 -20.88 -4.79 -0.72
CA GLN A 39 -21.89 -5.49 0.06
C GLN A 39 -21.92 -6.96 -0.32
N ARG A 40 -22.40 -7.80 0.60
CA ARG A 40 -22.65 -9.23 0.34
C ARG A 40 -21.43 -10.02 -0.13
N CYS A 41 -20.22 -9.61 0.23
CA CYS A 41 -19.01 -10.38 0.01
C CYS A 41 -19.10 -11.75 0.68
N LYS A 42 -18.28 -12.68 0.18
CA LYS A 42 -18.04 -13.96 0.84
C LYS A 42 -16.67 -13.95 1.51
N ILE A 43 -16.59 -14.48 2.72
CA ILE A 43 -15.33 -14.64 3.46
C ILE A 43 -15.02 -16.13 3.53
N VAL A 44 -13.88 -16.54 2.98
CA VAL A 44 -13.37 -17.91 3.09
C VAL A 44 -12.29 -17.94 4.16
N ILE A 45 -12.41 -18.84 5.13
CA ILE A 45 -11.52 -18.95 6.29
C ILE A 45 -11.47 -20.41 6.75
N LEU A 46 -10.36 -20.83 7.36
CA LEU A 46 -10.25 -22.15 7.97
C LEU A 46 -11.19 -22.25 9.19
N GLU A 47 -11.91 -23.37 9.31
CA GLU A 47 -12.85 -23.58 10.42
C GLU A 47 -12.13 -23.56 11.78
N ARG A 48 -10.88 -24.04 11.84
CA ARG A 48 -10.05 -23.98 13.06
C ARG A 48 -9.79 -22.53 13.51
N ASP A 49 -9.42 -21.66 12.58
CA ASP A 49 -9.08 -20.26 12.85
C ASP A 49 -10.35 -19.50 13.26
N LEU A 50 -11.47 -19.85 12.63
CA LEU A 50 -12.78 -19.28 12.94
C LEU A 50 -13.24 -19.67 14.35
N ILE A 51 -13.10 -20.94 14.75
CA ILE A 51 -13.44 -21.41 16.10
C ILE A 51 -12.51 -20.78 17.14
N ALA A 52 -11.22 -20.65 16.84
CA ALA A 52 -10.22 -20.03 17.71
C ALA A 52 -10.46 -18.52 17.92
N ASN A 53 -11.15 -17.85 16.99
CA ASN A 53 -11.39 -16.41 17.01
C ASN A 53 -12.87 -16.05 17.18
N PRO A 54 -13.36 -15.82 18.42
CA PRO A 54 -14.77 -15.53 18.69
C PRO A 54 -15.34 -14.34 17.92
N VAL A 55 -14.52 -13.31 17.66
CA VAL A 55 -14.93 -12.11 16.93
C VAL A 55 -15.21 -12.42 15.46
N LEU A 56 -14.39 -13.28 14.83
CA LEU A 56 -14.62 -13.74 13.46
C LEU A 56 -15.77 -14.74 13.40
N ASN A 57 -15.86 -15.64 14.38
CA ASN A 57 -16.96 -16.61 14.47
C ASN A 57 -18.34 -15.93 14.54
N ALA A 58 -18.42 -14.78 15.22
CA ALA A 58 -19.64 -13.99 15.31
C ALA A 58 -20.20 -13.56 13.94
N LEU A 59 -19.36 -13.44 12.90
CA LEU A 59 -19.79 -13.08 11.54
C LEU A 59 -20.73 -14.11 10.92
N ARG A 60 -20.63 -15.40 11.30
CA ARG A 60 -21.51 -16.48 10.81
C ARG A 60 -22.96 -16.30 11.24
N GLY A 61 -23.21 -15.64 12.37
CA GLY A 61 -24.54 -15.56 12.98
C GLY A 61 -25.17 -16.94 13.24
N GLU A 62 -26.50 -16.99 13.23
CA GLU A 62 -27.27 -18.23 13.44
C GLU A 62 -27.33 -19.11 12.18
N SER A 63 -26.87 -18.60 11.03
CA SER A 63 -26.76 -19.35 9.76
C SER A 63 -25.46 -20.15 9.73
N ALA A 64 -25.26 -21.00 10.73
CA ALA A 64 -24.17 -21.95 10.80
C ALA A 64 -24.47 -23.16 9.89
N THR A 65 -24.61 -22.97 8.58
CA THR A 65 -24.45 -24.10 7.66
C THR A 65 -22.96 -24.37 7.53
N ALA A 66 -22.43 -25.24 8.39
CA ALA A 66 -21.24 -25.98 8.05
C ALA A 66 -21.59 -26.81 6.80
N ASN A 67 -21.26 -26.29 5.62
CA ASN A 67 -21.37 -27.05 4.38
C ASN A 67 -20.27 -28.12 4.40
N GLY A 68 -20.52 -29.18 5.16
CA GLY A 68 -19.56 -30.23 5.46
C GLY A 68 -20.03 -31.25 6.49
N ALA A 69 -21.34 -31.44 6.72
CA ALA A 69 -21.84 -32.61 7.43
C ALA A 69 -21.92 -33.82 6.49
N SER A 70 -20.78 -34.28 5.97
CA SER A 70 -20.58 -35.70 5.72
C SER A 70 -19.95 -36.25 6.98
N ALA A 71 -20.73 -37.00 7.75
CA ALA A 71 -20.25 -37.81 8.86
C ALA A 71 -19.28 -38.88 8.33
N GLN A 72 -18.04 -38.48 8.10
CA GLN A 72 -16.90 -39.36 8.06
C GLN A 72 -15.79 -38.58 8.77
N ALA A 73 -15.55 -38.98 10.02
CA ALA A 73 -14.40 -38.55 10.78
C ALA A 73 -13.16 -39.10 10.06
N ASP A 74 -12.69 -38.35 9.07
CA ASP A 74 -11.38 -38.52 8.45
C ASP A 74 -10.45 -37.44 9.04
N GLU A 75 -9.21 -37.82 9.27
CA GLU A 75 -8.24 -37.25 10.23
C GLU A 75 -7.70 -35.84 9.89
N ASP A 76 -8.41 -35.04 9.08
CA ASP A 76 -7.94 -33.75 8.52
C ASP A 76 -8.84 -32.54 8.88
N GLU A 77 -9.34 -32.46 10.13
CA GLU A 77 -10.04 -31.26 10.64
C GLU A 77 -9.18 -29.98 10.52
N GLU A 78 -7.86 -30.13 10.38
CA GLU A 78 -6.88 -29.05 10.31
C GLU A 78 -6.93 -28.23 9.01
N SER A 79 -7.55 -28.73 7.94
CA SER A 79 -7.57 -28.07 6.61
C SER A 79 -8.95 -27.69 6.07
N THR A 80 -10.00 -27.83 6.89
CA THR A 80 -11.38 -27.55 6.43
C THR A 80 -11.63 -26.06 6.30
N GLU A 81 -11.95 -25.58 5.09
CA GLU A 81 -12.36 -24.20 4.82
C GLU A 81 -13.89 -24.04 4.84
N VAL A 82 -14.35 -22.89 5.33
CA VAL A 82 -15.78 -22.51 5.35
C VAL A 82 -15.98 -21.13 4.72
N ALA A 83 -17.11 -20.96 4.03
CA ALA A 83 -17.52 -19.70 3.42
C ALA A 83 -18.64 -19.03 4.24
N ILE A 84 -18.40 -17.81 4.70
CA ILE A 84 -19.39 -16.92 5.32
C ILE A 84 -19.93 -16.00 4.24
N GLU A 85 -21.25 -16.00 4.02
CA GLU A 85 -21.89 -15.19 2.99
C GLU A 85 -22.55 -13.94 3.57
N GLY A 86 -22.78 -12.93 2.71
CA GLY A 86 -23.56 -11.75 3.10
C GLY A 86 -22.78 -10.76 3.97
N VAL A 87 -21.45 -10.73 3.87
CA VAL A 87 -20.60 -9.85 4.66
C VAL A 87 -20.33 -8.55 3.89
N ASP A 88 -20.61 -7.41 4.50
CA ASP A 88 -20.27 -6.10 3.96
C ASP A 88 -18.82 -5.76 4.32
N THR A 89 -18.05 -5.35 3.31
CA THR A 89 -16.63 -4.99 3.43
C THR A 89 -16.46 -3.50 3.24
N TRP A 90 -15.83 -2.83 4.20
CA TRP A 90 -15.50 -1.41 4.14
C TRP A 90 -13.99 -1.20 4.27
N VAL A 91 -13.42 -0.47 3.32
CA VAL A 91 -12.02 -0.07 3.32
C VAL A 91 -11.97 1.42 3.65
N GLY A 92 -11.89 1.73 4.93
CA GLY A 92 -11.70 3.10 5.42
C GLY A 92 -10.22 3.43 5.57
N SER A 93 -9.87 4.72 5.55
CA SER A 93 -8.49 5.17 5.69
C SER A 93 -7.86 4.83 7.04
N GLU A 94 -8.66 4.53 8.08
CA GLU A 94 -8.16 4.17 9.41
C GLU A 94 -8.13 2.66 9.65
N LYS A 95 -9.17 1.95 9.21
CA LYS A 95 -9.38 0.53 9.50
C LYS A 95 -10.05 -0.18 8.33
N PHE A 96 -9.74 -1.46 8.17
CA PHE A 96 -10.48 -2.40 7.34
C PHE A 96 -11.61 -3.02 8.16
N ILE A 97 -12.84 -3.08 7.65
CA ILE A 97 -14.01 -3.53 8.41
C ILE A 97 -14.77 -4.60 7.64
N LEU A 98 -15.10 -5.69 8.33
CA LEU A 98 -16.06 -6.70 7.88
C LEU A 98 -17.27 -6.66 8.80
N TYR A 99 -18.48 -6.60 8.23
CA TYR A 99 -19.72 -6.57 9.00
C TYR A 99 -20.75 -7.52 8.40
N SER A 100 -21.35 -8.36 9.23
CA SER A 100 -22.45 -9.26 8.83
C SER A 100 -23.78 -8.69 9.31
N PRO A 101 -24.61 -8.12 8.42
CA PRO A 101 -25.91 -7.57 8.79
C PRO A 101 -26.84 -8.62 9.40
N SER A 102 -26.80 -9.84 8.87
CA SER A 102 -27.58 -10.98 9.34
C SER A 102 -27.24 -11.38 10.77
N ALA A 103 -25.98 -11.24 11.18
CA ALA A 103 -25.50 -11.53 12.53
C ALA A 103 -25.52 -10.32 13.46
N SER A 104 -25.68 -9.10 12.94
CA SER A 104 -25.45 -7.85 13.67
C SER A 104 -24.10 -7.83 14.38
N ALA A 105 -23.09 -8.37 13.72
CA ALA A 105 -21.74 -8.53 14.24
C ALA A 105 -20.73 -8.16 13.17
N GLY A 106 -19.63 -7.54 13.58
CA GLY A 106 -18.53 -7.17 12.70
C GLY A 106 -17.18 -7.22 13.39
N VAL A 107 -16.14 -7.05 12.59
CA VAL A 107 -14.77 -6.91 13.04
C VAL A 107 -14.13 -5.70 12.39
N SER A 108 -13.38 -4.94 13.18
CA SER A 108 -12.53 -3.85 12.72
C SER A 108 -11.07 -4.26 12.86
N ILE A 109 -10.34 -4.16 11.76
CA ILE A 109 -8.97 -4.65 11.58
C ILE A 109 -8.07 -3.43 11.29
N PRO A 110 -7.17 -3.06 12.22
CA PRO A 110 -6.16 -2.04 11.97
C PRO A 110 -5.20 -2.47 10.85
N TYR A 111 -4.79 -1.55 9.98
CA TYR A 111 -3.85 -1.87 8.90
C TYR A 111 -2.52 -2.47 9.37
N PRO A 112 -1.89 -1.99 10.47
CA PRO A 112 -0.66 -2.61 10.98
C PRO A 112 -0.82 -4.07 11.42
N SER A 113 -2.05 -4.57 11.62
CA SER A 113 -2.29 -6.00 11.91
C SER A 113 -2.41 -6.85 10.65
N ILE A 114 -2.45 -6.27 9.45
CA ILE A 114 -2.52 -6.99 8.18
C ILE A 114 -1.08 -7.20 7.71
N SER A 115 -0.50 -8.36 8.02
CA SER A 115 0.87 -8.70 7.65
C SER A 115 1.05 -8.82 6.13
N LEU A 116 0.02 -9.31 5.43
CA LEU A 116 0.06 -9.47 3.98
C LEU A 116 -1.34 -9.43 3.38
N HIS A 117 -1.48 -8.79 2.22
CA HIS A 117 -2.65 -8.92 1.36
C HIS A 117 -2.22 -9.15 -0.10
N ALA A 118 -2.94 -10.04 -0.78
CA ALA A 118 -2.64 -10.38 -2.17
C ALA A 118 -3.91 -10.79 -2.92
N ILE A 119 -3.85 -10.71 -4.24
CA ILE A 119 -4.89 -11.27 -5.09
C ILE A 119 -4.62 -12.77 -5.27
N GLN A 120 -5.63 -13.60 -4.98
CA GLN A 120 -5.56 -15.04 -5.15
C GLN A 120 -6.75 -15.55 -5.95
N ARG A 121 -6.54 -16.63 -6.71
CA ARG A 121 -7.63 -17.43 -7.29
C ARG A 121 -7.90 -18.61 -6.36
N LEU A 122 -9.16 -18.82 -5.99
CA LEU A 122 -9.58 -19.91 -5.13
C LEU A 122 -10.94 -20.47 -5.57
N ARG A 123 -11.24 -21.69 -5.11
CA ARG A 123 -12.57 -22.27 -5.20
C ARG A 123 -13.31 -21.99 -3.90
N VAL A 124 -14.42 -21.25 -3.95
CA VAL A 124 -15.21 -21.00 -2.75
C VAL A 124 -15.92 -22.30 -2.33
N PRO A 125 -15.83 -22.71 -1.05
CA PRO A 125 -16.55 -23.88 -0.54
C PRO A 125 -18.04 -23.88 -0.92
N GLY A 126 -18.53 -24.99 -1.48
CA GLY A 126 -19.91 -25.11 -1.95
C GLY A 126 -20.20 -24.56 -3.34
N THR A 127 -19.18 -24.05 -4.06
CA THR A 127 -19.30 -23.61 -5.46
C THR A 127 -18.42 -24.43 -6.38
N ASP A 128 -18.75 -24.46 -7.68
CA ASP A 128 -18.00 -25.19 -8.69
C ASP A 128 -17.09 -24.32 -9.57
N THR A 129 -16.89 -23.05 -9.22
CA THR A 129 -16.20 -22.06 -10.06
C THR A 129 -15.04 -21.41 -9.34
N ASP A 130 -13.90 -21.30 -10.02
CA ASP A 130 -12.74 -20.59 -9.50
C ASP A 130 -12.97 -19.08 -9.64
N VAL A 131 -12.85 -18.36 -8.52
CA VAL A 131 -13.07 -16.92 -8.44
C VAL A 131 -11.80 -16.24 -7.91
N GLN A 132 -11.74 -14.92 -8.07
CA GLN A 132 -10.64 -14.10 -7.56
C GLN A 132 -11.06 -13.45 -6.23
N GLY A 133 -10.23 -13.62 -5.19
CA GLY A 133 -10.42 -12.99 -3.89
C GLY A 133 -9.18 -12.24 -3.42
N LEU A 134 -9.36 -11.39 -2.41
CA LEU A 134 -8.28 -10.77 -1.67
C LEU A 134 -7.88 -11.71 -0.52
N TYR A 135 -6.77 -12.41 -0.69
CA TYR A 135 -6.10 -13.15 0.38
C TYR A 135 -5.53 -12.17 1.40
N MET A 136 -5.71 -12.46 2.69
CA MET A 136 -5.22 -11.66 3.78
C MET A 136 -4.66 -12.55 4.90
N GLN A 137 -3.47 -12.20 5.37
CA GLN A 137 -2.89 -12.71 6.60
C GLN A 137 -2.94 -11.60 7.66
N ILE A 138 -3.58 -11.90 8.79
CA ILE A 138 -3.79 -10.95 9.87
C ILE A 138 -3.10 -11.47 11.13
N ALA A 139 -2.15 -10.69 11.65
CA ALA A 139 -1.49 -10.97 12.92
C ALA A 139 -2.48 -10.82 14.09
N ILE A 140 -2.46 -11.79 15.00
CA ILE A 140 -3.14 -11.72 16.28
C ILE A 140 -2.10 -11.37 17.33
N PRO A 141 -2.19 -10.21 17.99
CA PRO A 141 -1.29 -9.89 19.08
C PRO A 141 -1.54 -10.85 20.24
N THR A 142 -0.61 -11.79 20.45
CA THR A 142 -0.59 -12.70 21.59
C THR A 142 0.44 -12.22 22.62
N ALA A 143 0.34 -12.74 23.84
CA ALA A 143 1.37 -12.49 24.84
C ALA A 143 2.69 -13.14 24.37
N PRO A 144 3.85 -12.50 24.56
CA PRO A 144 5.13 -13.04 24.10
C PRO A 144 5.31 -14.44 24.67
N SER A 145 5.39 -15.41 23.77
CA SER A 145 5.58 -16.82 24.06
C SER A 145 7.05 -17.17 23.80
N ALA A 146 7.53 -18.29 24.37
CA ALA A 146 8.91 -18.74 24.11
C ALA A 146 9.12 -19.27 22.69
N ASP A 147 8.02 -19.54 21.98
CA ASP A 147 7.96 -19.79 20.54
C ASP A 147 7.78 -18.43 19.89
N ASP A 148 8.81 -17.95 19.20
CA ASP A 148 8.89 -16.63 18.54
C ASP A 148 8.02 -16.57 17.26
N GLU A 149 6.94 -17.37 17.21
CA GLU A 149 6.04 -17.50 16.07
C GLU A 149 4.80 -16.62 16.30
N GLU A 150 4.63 -15.60 15.45
CA GLU A 150 3.44 -14.74 15.48
C GLU A 150 2.19 -15.53 15.04
N GLU A 151 1.19 -15.61 15.92
CA GLU A 151 -0.08 -16.24 15.59
C GLU A 151 -0.83 -15.40 14.55
N CYS A 152 -1.17 -16.02 13.41
CA CYS A 152 -1.85 -15.36 12.30
C CYS A 152 -3.14 -16.07 11.93
N VAL A 153 -4.13 -15.30 11.50
CA VAL A 153 -5.34 -15.80 10.83
C VAL A 153 -5.26 -15.53 9.35
N ILE A 154 -5.63 -16.53 8.57
CA ILE A 154 -5.70 -16.43 7.12
C ILE A 154 -7.18 -16.38 6.70
N LEU A 155 -7.55 -15.36 5.94
CA LEU A 155 -8.88 -15.27 5.32
C LEU A 155 -8.78 -14.74 3.89
N THR A 156 -9.77 -15.07 3.06
CA THR A 156 -9.92 -14.53 1.72
C THR A 156 -11.27 -13.85 1.56
N VAL A 157 -11.26 -12.58 1.16
CA VAL A 157 -12.46 -11.80 0.85
C VAL A 157 -12.77 -11.91 -0.63
N VAL A 158 -13.97 -12.40 -0.97
CA VAL A 158 -14.44 -12.51 -2.35
C VAL A 158 -15.58 -11.49 -2.53
N PRO A 159 -15.30 -10.35 -3.21
CA PRO A 159 -16.36 -9.42 -3.59
C PRO A 159 -17.36 -10.07 -4.52
N THR A 160 -18.63 -9.69 -4.40
CA THR A 160 -19.65 -10.05 -5.39
C THR A 160 -19.72 -8.97 -6.47
N ASP A 161 -19.95 -9.36 -7.72
CA ASP A 161 -20.09 -8.43 -8.86
C ASP A 161 -21.31 -7.48 -8.74
N GLU A 162 -22.16 -7.63 -7.71
CA GLU A 162 -23.26 -6.71 -7.40
C GLU A 162 -22.76 -5.43 -6.70
N THR A 163 -21.76 -4.74 -7.24
CA THR A 163 -21.52 -3.35 -6.85
C THR A 163 -22.70 -2.52 -7.38
N PRO A 164 -23.45 -1.77 -6.56
CA PRO A 164 -24.41 -0.82 -7.11
C PRO A 164 -23.61 0.20 -7.90
N ALA A 165 -23.73 0.14 -9.22
CA ALA A 165 -23.16 1.11 -10.13
C ALA A 165 -23.53 2.51 -9.61
N ALA A 166 -22.51 3.29 -9.21
CA ALA A 166 -22.66 4.73 -9.18
C ALA A 166 -23.15 5.13 -10.58
N GLU A 167 -24.20 5.95 -10.64
CA GLU A 167 -24.87 6.35 -11.88
C GLU A 167 -23.84 6.87 -12.90
N HIS A 168 -23.42 6.00 -13.82
CA HIS A 168 -22.69 6.40 -15.01
C HIS A 168 -23.70 7.14 -15.90
N THR A 169 -23.62 8.46 -15.88
CA THR A 169 -24.31 9.35 -16.79
C THR A 169 -24.03 8.94 -18.24
N ASP A 170 -25.09 8.56 -18.96
CA ASP A 170 -25.14 8.39 -20.42
C ASP A 170 -24.41 9.54 -21.13
N THR A 171 -23.16 9.29 -21.54
CA THR A 171 -22.43 10.18 -22.46
C THR A 171 -21.84 9.29 -23.57
N PRO A 172 -22.05 9.60 -24.86
CA PRO A 172 -21.56 8.75 -25.95
C PRO A 172 -20.03 8.74 -26.00
N PRO A 173 -19.40 7.63 -26.45
CA PRO A 173 -17.95 7.51 -26.43
C PRO A 173 -17.36 8.30 -27.59
N GLU A 174 -16.63 9.38 -27.29
CA GLU A 174 -15.64 9.94 -28.18
C GLU A 174 -14.24 9.54 -27.69
N LEU A 175 -13.66 8.61 -28.46
CA LEU A 175 -12.23 8.42 -28.75
C LEU A 175 -11.20 8.44 -27.60
N ASP A 176 -10.53 7.29 -27.47
CA ASP A 176 -9.21 7.03 -26.87
C ASP A 176 -9.13 6.92 -25.34
N THR A 177 -9.33 5.71 -24.82
CA THR A 177 -8.72 5.16 -23.60
C THR A 177 -9.06 3.68 -23.52
N SER A 178 -8.05 2.81 -23.50
CA SER A 178 -8.23 1.42 -23.07
C SER A 178 -8.16 1.41 -21.54
N ASP A 179 -9.16 2.01 -20.88
CA ASP A 179 -9.38 1.75 -19.47
C ASP A 179 -9.96 0.34 -19.37
N GLU A 180 -9.09 -0.66 -19.18
CA GLU A 180 -9.52 -1.97 -18.72
C GLU A 180 -10.29 -1.76 -17.41
N THR A 181 -11.61 -1.95 -17.42
CA THR A 181 -12.44 -1.83 -16.22
C THR A 181 -11.90 -2.80 -15.16
N GLU A 182 -11.28 -2.26 -14.12
CA GLU A 182 -10.67 -3.05 -13.05
C GLU A 182 -11.71 -3.96 -12.38
N SER A 183 -11.35 -5.23 -12.15
CA SER A 183 -12.25 -6.18 -11.49
C SER A 183 -12.59 -5.74 -10.06
N PRO A 184 -13.73 -6.15 -9.48
CA PRO A 184 -14.07 -5.79 -8.09
C PRO A 184 -12.98 -6.16 -7.08
N THR A 185 -12.31 -7.30 -7.29
CA THR A 185 -11.19 -7.73 -6.46
C THR A 185 -9.94 -6.87 -6.65
N GLN A 186 -9.68 -6.38 -7.87
CA GLN A 186 -8.60 -5.44 -8.13
C GLN A 186 -8.86 -4.09 -7.43
N GLN A 187 -10.10 -3.58 -7.48
CA GLN A 187 -10.50 -2.36 -6.78
C GLN A 187 -10.34 -2.52 -5.25
N LEU A 188 -10.77 -3.65 -4.70
CA LEU A 188 -10.57 -3.98 -3.29
C LEU A 188 -9.07 -4.02 -2.92
N TYR A 189 -8.24 -4.69 -3.73
CA TYR A 189 -6.80 -4.75 -3.53
C TYR A 189 -6.14 -3.36 -3.57
N ASN A 190 -6.48 -2.54 -4.55
CA ASN A 190 -5.94 -1.18 -4.67
C ASN A 190 -6.33 -0.33 -3.45
N ALA A 191 -7.58 -0.45 -2.99
CA ALA A 191 -8.07 0.29 -1.83
C ALA A 191 -7.34 -0.11 -0.55
N VAL A 192 -7.19 -1.42 -0.29
CA VAL A 192 -6.46 -1.93 0.89
C VAL A 192 -4.99 -1.54 0.83
N SER A 193 -4.35 -1.64 -0.35
CA SER A 193 -2.96 -1.22 -0.55
C SER A 193 -2.77 0.28 -0.30
N ALA A 194 -3.67 1.11 -0.83
CA ALA A 194 -3.63 2.56 -0.64
C ALA A 194 -3.76 2.93 0.83
N CYS A 195 -4.64 2.25 1.58
CA CYS A 195 -4.80 2.53 3.01
C CYS A 195 -3.64 1.96 3.83
N SER A 196 -3.15 0.75 3.56
CA SER A 196 -2.00 0.16 4.25
C SER A 196 -0.75 1.06 4.16
N ASN A 197 -0.50 1.66 2.99
CA ASN A 197 0.58 2.64 2.80
C ASN A 197 0.46 3.90 3.69
N LEU A 198 -0.72 4.20 4.22
CA LEU A 198 -0.94 5.33 5.15
C LEU A 198 -0.64 4.96 6.62
N HIS A 199 -0.41 3.68 6.92
CA HIS A 199 -0.12 3.17 8.26
C HIS A 199 1.21 2.41 8.26
N PRO A 200 2.36 3.11 8.13
CA PRO A 200 3.66 2.46 8.33
C PRO A 200 3.76 1.92 9.76
N ASP A 201 4.50 0.84 9.93
CA ASP A 201 4.68 0.22 11.25
C ASP A 201 5.29 1.21 12.24
N PRO A 202 4.81 1.23 13.50
CA PRO A 202 5.39 2.06 14.52
C PRO A 202 6.83 1.63 14.77
N VAL A 203 7.75 2.59 14.88
CA VAL A 203 9.13 2.33 15.30
C VAL A 203 9.14 1.68 16.69
N GLU A 204 9.74 0.50 16.81
CA GLU A 204 9.87 -0.15 18.11
C GLU A 204 10.82 0.66 19.02
N PRO A 205 10.44 0.91 20.28
CA PRO A 205 11.33 1.57 21.24
C PRO A 205 12.49 0.62 21.59
N GLY A 206 13.63 0.79 20.92
CA GLY A 206 14.81 -0.08 21.04
C GLY A 206 15.46 -0.44 19.70
N ASP A 207 14.77 -0.14 18.59
CA ASP A 207 15.32 -0.14 17.22
C ASP A 207 16.03 1.20 16.90
N GLU A 208 16.15 2.08 17.90
CA GLU A 208 17.24 3.04 17.94
C GLU A 208 18.50 2.20 18.14
N ASP A 209 19.13 1.81 17.04
CA ASP A 209 20.45 1.17 17.06
C ASP A 209 21.30 1.86 18.12
N ASP A 210 21.73 1.10 19.13
CA ASP A 210 22.85 1.42 20.02
C ASP A 210 24.17 1.39 19.22
N ASP A 211 24.09 1.74 17.94
CA ASP A 211 25.18 2.21 17.12
C ASP A 211 25.51 3.64 17.56
N GLU A 212 26.23 3.70 18.68
CA GLU A 212 27.37 4.61 18.80
C GLU A 212 28.35 4.32 17.64
N ASP A 213 27.94 4.57 16.37
CA ASP A 213 28.71 4.67 15.10
C ASP A 213 27.91 4.35 13.80
N GLY A 214 26.58 4.46 13.76
CA GLY A 214 25.79 3.92 12.62
C GLY A 214 24.57 4.70 12.18
N ALA A 215 24.17 5.76 12.88
CA ALA A 215 23.16 6.67 12.35
C ALA A 215 23.64 7.21 11.00
N ALA A 216 22.98 6.78 9.91
CA ALA A 216 22.85 7.54 8.68
C ALA A 216 22.00 8.80 8.96
N LYS A 217 22.44 9.58 9.95
CA LYS A 217 22.41 11.02 9.92
C LYS A 217 22.89 11.36 8.52
N ILE A 218 22.03 11.95 7.72
CA ILE A 218 22.50 12.83 6.67
C ILE A 218 23.34 13.86 7.42
N LEU A 219 24.63 13.59 7.48
CA LEU A 219 25.64 14.52 7.94
C LEU A 219 25.71 15.57 6.84
N TYR A 220 24.70 16.44 6.82
CA TYR A 220 25.00 17.81 6.50
C TYR A 220 25.95 18.24 7.61
N GLU A 221 27.23 18.22 7.28
CA GLU A 221 28.30 18.78 8.09
C GLU A 221 27.94 20.25 8.35
N GLY A 222 27.23 20.52 9.47
CA GLY A 222 26.77 21.86 9.77
C GLY A 222 25.55 22.05 10.68
N SER A 223 25.05 21.06 11.44
CA SER A 223 23.96 21.35 12.39
C SER A 223 24.14 20.67 13.75
N SER A 224 25.08 21.22 14.52
CA SER A 224 25.00 21.27 15.97
C SER A 224 24.83 22.73 16.40
N GLY A 225 23.60 23.10 16.73
CA GLY A 225 23.31 23.90 17.92
C GLY A 225 23.82 25.33 18.04
N ASN A 226 24.32 25.96 16.98
CA ASN A 226 24.48 27.42 16.92
C ASN A 226 24.08 27.86 15.51
N GLY A 227 23.31 28.94 15.40
CA GLY A 227 22.85 29.51 14.13
C GLY A 227 23.99 30.05 13.27
N ASP A 228 24.80 29.16 12.74
CA ASP A 228 25.94 29.39 11.85
C ASP A 228 25.74 28.55 10.58
N LEU A 229 24.51 28.59 10.04
CA LEU A 229 24.37 28.46 8.59
C LEU A 229 25.30 29.52 7.99
N PRO A 230 26.16 29.20 6.99
CA PRO A 230 26.93 30.23 6.32
C PRO A 230 25.94 31.33 5.95
N PRO A 231 26.21 32.59 6.35
CA PRO A 231 25.26 33.66 6.10
C PRO A 231 24.89 33.57 4.63
N PRO A 232 23.59 33.61 4.29
CA PRO A 232 23.17 33.58 2.89
C PRO A 232 24.05 34.60 2.18
N VAL A 233 24.86 34.13 1.24
CA VAL A 233 25.76 35.01 0.49
C VAL A 233 24.88 36.13 -0.04
N ALA A 234 25.29 37.39 0.13
CA ALA A 234 24.45 38.52 -0.25
C ALA A 234 24.12 38.40 -1.74
N GLY A 235 22.88 38.00 -2.05
CA GLY A 235 22.44 37.61 -3.40
C GLY A 235 21.78 36.23 -3.50
N SER A 236 21.86 35.35 -2.50
CA SER A 236 21.16 34.05 -2.53
C SER A 236 19.68 34.20 -2.16
N SER A 237 18.87 34.64 -3.12
CA SER A 237 17.49 34.16 -3.20
C SER A 237 17.56 32.63 -3.27
N GLY A 238 17.11 31.97 -2.19
CA GLY A 238 17.14 30.52 -2.09
C GLY A 238 16.45 29.85 -3.27
N TRP A 239 17.10 28.81 -3.80
CA TRP A 239 16.64 27.91 -4.86
C TRP A 239 16.28 28.57 -6.20
N ILE A 240 16.82 27.99 -7.28
CA ILE A 240 16.35 28.31 -8.63
C ILE A 240 14.98 27.65 -8.79
N THR A 241 13.91 28.44 -8.84
CA THR A 241 12.54 28.02 -9.09
C THR A 241 12.14 28.33 -10.54
N ALA A 242 11.00 27.81 -11.00
CA ALA A 242 10.54 28.05 -12.37
C ALA A 242 10.32 29.56 -12.67
N GLU A 243 10.05 30.36 -11.63
CA GLU A 243 9.79 31.80 -11.74
C GLU A 243 11.06 32.66 -11.77
N ASN A 244 12.21 32.13 -11.35
CA ASN A 244 13.48 32.86 -11.35
C ASN A 244 14.54 32.23 -12.27
N MET A 245 14.23 31.11 -12.93
CA MET A 245 15.14 30.39 -13.83
C MET A 245 15.73 31.30 -14.91
N ASN A 246 14.94 32.25 -15.42
CA ASN A 246 15.32 33.24 -16.43
C ASN A 246 16.34 34.30 -15.94
N GLU A 247 16.62 34.36 -14.63
CA GLU A 247 17.67 35.20 -14.06
C GLU A 247 19.04 34.49 -14.04
N PHE A 248 19.02 33.16 -14.15
CA PHE A 248 20.22 32.32 -14.07
C PHE A 248 20.56 31.64 -15.40
N PHE A 249 19.57 31.39 -16.26
CA PHE A 249 19.74 30.76 -17.57
C PHE A 249 19.09 31.56 -18.70
N ASP A 250 19.75 31.61 -19.86
CA ASP A 250 19.15 32.14 -21.08
C ASP A 250 18.23 31.11 -21.77
N GLU A 251 17.60 31.53 -22.87
CA GLU A 251 16.65 30.73 -23.65
C GLU A 251 17.30 29.49 -24.30
N ASP A 252 18.63 29.46 -24.41
CA ASP A 252 19.44 28.35 -24.91
C ASP A 252 19.99 27.46 -23.77
N GLY A 253 19.68 27.79 -22.50
CA GLY A 253 20.08 27.03 -21.31
C GLY A 253 21.49 27.31 -20.80
N ASN A 254 22.14 28.39 -21.25
CA ASN A 254 23.45 28.79 -20.76
C ASN A 254 23.34 29.66 -19.50
N TRP A 255 24.31 29.51 -18.59
CA TRP A 255 24.37 30.29 -17.35
C TRP A 255 24.69 31.77 -17.64
N ILE A 256 23.85 32.68 -17.14
CA ILE A 256 23.95 34.13 -17.39
C ILE A 256 24.05 34.98 -16.12
N ALA A 257 24.02 34.38 -14.93
CA ALA A 257 24.13 35.12 -13.68
C ALA A 257 25.55 35.69 -13.50
N ASP A 258 25.67 36.86 -12.85
CA ASP A 258 26.95 37.55 -12.62
C ASP A 258 27.79 36.78 -11.58
N GLY A 259 28.67 35.90 -12.05
CA GLY A 259 29.52 35.02 -11.24
C GLY A 259 29.90 33.72 -11.95
N GLU A 260 30.93 33.03 -11.45
CA GLU A 260 31.27 31.66 -11.90
C GLU A 260 30.05 30.74 -11.68
N PRO A 261 29.69 29.88 -12.64
CA PRO A 261 28.63 28.90 -12.41
C PRO A 261 28.96 28.09 -11.15
N PRO A 262 27.97 27.79 -10.29
CA PRO A 262 28.24 27.06 -9.07
C PRO A 262 28.74 25.65 -9.42
N ALA A 263 30.04 25.46 -9.28
CA ALA A 263 30.68 24.16 -9.40
C ALA A 263 30.35 23.35 -8.14
N PHE A 264 29.15 22.77 -8.12
CA PHE A 264 28.81 21.77 -7.12
C PHE A 264 29.65 20.53 -7.41
N PRO A 265 30.47 20.04 -6.46
CA PRO A 265 31.13 18.75 -6.63
C PRO A 265 30.03 17.71 -6.79
N LEU A 266 29.86 17.21 -8.01
CA LEU A 266 28.91 16.15 -8.29
C LEU A 266 29.30 14.95 -7.42
N GLY A 267 28.34 14.44 -6.64
CA GLY A 267 28.59 13.30 -5.77
C GLY A 267 29.12 12.09 -6.57
N PRO A 268 29.73 11.10 -5.91
CA PRO A 268 30.49 9.99 -6.53
C PRO A 268 29.69 9.02 -7.44
N GLY A 269 28.49 9.38 -7.88
CA GLY A 269 27.66 8.63 -8.84
C GLY A 269 27.20 9.44 -10.06
N ALA A 270 27.59 10.70 -10.22
CA ALA A 270 27.32 11.44 -11.44
C ALA A 270 28.32 11.02 -12.52
N GLY A 271 27.86 10.22 -13.48
CA GLY A 271 28.68 9.74 -14.59
C GLY A 271 29.42 10.89 -15.29
N THR A 272 30.67 10.64 -15.66
CA THR A 272 31.52 11.57 -16.40
C THR A 272 30.91 11.84 -17.78
N VAL A 273 30.63 13.11 -18.08
CA VAL A 273 30.27 13.53 -19.43
C VAL A 273 31.54 13.48 -20.28
N HIS A 274 31.57 12.60 -21.28
CA HIS A 274 32.64 12.60 -22.28
C HIS A 274 32.49 13.83 -23.18
N GLU A 275 33.53 14.64 -23.24
CA GLU A 275 33.63 15.73 -24.21
C GLU A 275 33.70 15.13 -25.61
N ARG A 276 32.87 15.64 -26.53
CA ARG A 276 32.84 15.19 -27.92
C ARG A 276 34.08 15.74 -28.62
N GLU A 277 35.12 14.92 -28.74
CA GLU A 277 36.32 15.28 -29.52
C GLU A 277 35.97 15.56 -30.98
N GLU A 278 36.06 16.82 -31.37
CA GLU A 278 36.33 17.20 -32.75
C GLU A 278 37.86 17.19 -32.97
N GLU A 279 38.29 16.33 -33.90
CA GLU A 279 39.43 16.53 -34.80
C GLU A 279 40.84 16.79 -34.19
N ASN A 280 41.58 15.71 -33.88
CA ASN A 280 42.88 15.36 -34.50
C ASN A 280 43.71 14.37 -33.68
N GLY A 281 44.02 13.21 -34.28
CA GLY A 281 45.40 12.70 -34.28
C GLY A 281 45.77 11.53 -33.34
N ALA A 282 46.09 10.41 -34.00
CA ALA A 282 47.11 9.41 -33.67
C ALA A 282 46.80 8.28 -32.67
N ASP A 283 46.95 7.06 -33.20
CA ASP A 283 47.11 5.76 -32.54
C ASP A 283 47.94 5.79 -31.24
N GLU A 284 47.46 5.10 -30.19
CA GLU A 284 48.25 4.07 -29.49
C GLU A 284 47.39 3.23 -28.51
N ASN A 285 47.25 1.95 -28.86
CA ASN A 285 47.06 0.72 -28.08
C ASN A 285 46.87 0.78 -26.52
N GLY A 286 45.88 0.05 -26.00
CA GLY A 286 45.74 -0.28 -24.58
C GLY A 286 44.53 -1.18 -24.28
N GLU A 287 44.82 -2.44 -23.93
CA GLU A 287 43.95 -3.60 -23.73
C GLU A 287 42.94 -3.56 -22.54
N GLU A 288 41.88 -4.36 -22.74
CA GLU A 288 41.13 -5.19 -21.76
C GLU A 288 40.37 -4.51 -20.60
N ASP A 289 39.03 -4.66 -20.58
CA ASP A 289 38.42 -5.62 -19.65
C ASP A 289 37.00 -6.04 -20.06
N ASP A 290 36.70 -7.31 -19.78
CA ASP A 290 35.54 -8.08 -20.21
C ASP A 290 34.25 -7.75 -19.44
N GLU A 291 33.18 -7.36 -20.13
CA GLU A 291 31.81 -7.40 -19.59
C GLU A 291 30.83 -8.07 -20.56
N THR A 292 30.94 -9.39 -20.70
CA THR A 292 29.95 -10.20 -21.44
C THR A 292 28.68 -10.42 -20.61
N LYS A 293 27.79 -9.44 -20.74
CA LYS A 293 26.42 -9.35 -20.20
C LYS A 293 25.50 -10.47 -20.75
N TRP A 294 25.16 -11.42 -19.89
CA TRP A 294 24.06 -12.41 -19.94
C TRP A 294 23.94 -13.33 -21.17
N ARG A 295 24.06 -14.65 -20.95
CA ARG A 295 23.46 -15.67 -21.84
C ARG A 295 22.22 -16.27 -21.22
N ARG A 296 21.12 -16.20 -21.97
CA ARG A 296 19.82 -16.81 -21.68
C ARG A 296 19.96 -18.33 -21.76
N THR A 297 19.59 -19.04 -20.70
CA THR A 297 19.57 -20.51 -20.68
C THR A 297 18.38 -20.99 -21.52
N GLU A 298 18.65 -21.87 -22.49
CA GLU A 298 17.64 -22.70 -23.18
C GLU A 298 17.48 -24.04 -22.46
#